data_AF-A0A3C1ENY4-F1
#
_entry.id   AF-A0A3C1ENY4-F1
#
_cell.length_a   1.000
_cell.length_b   1.000
_cell.length_c   1.000
_cell.angle_alpha   90.00
_cell.angle_beta   90.00
_cell.angle_gamma   90.00
#
_symmetry.space_group_name_H-M   'P 1'
#
loop_
_entity.id
_entity.type
_entity.pdbx_description
1 polymer ?
#
loop_
_entity_poly.entity_id
_entity_poly.type
_entity_poly.pdbx_seq_one_letter_code
_entity_poly.pdbx_strand_id
1 'polypeptide(L)'
;MTLVWSSACACAWVFRHRSKTQVLDRLDAPARPSGMKLLLTTSPALVRIPPMLSQKRRRFWIDPPLQIQMLATVMVLVIGSIFLIIYSVIHGLEEASLQSRQIFHSLDWVLENVRRPMLISASIAVLASALVSLVWSHRFAGPLRVLCAAFSRLSKGNFSVPIRVRQSDTHQELIKDFAQMQERLHERLSADLSSIASAADRLKALQSRLRDDHEAHKEIKAVTEQLEALGSRYLL
;
A
#
# COMPACT_ATOMS: atom_id res chain seq x y z
N MET A 1 -13.94 -32.02 -11.31
CA MET A 1 -12.87 -31.00 -11.40
C MET A 1 -13.17 -30.10 -12.59
N THR A 2 -13.75 -28.89 -12.40
CA THR A 2 -13.80 -27.75 -13.36
C THR A 2 -14.81 -26.64 -12.96
N LEU A 3 -14.97 -26.30 -11.67
CA LEU A 3 -15.88 -25.22 -11.25
C LEU A 3 -15.33 -24.45 -10.03
N VAL A 4 -14.24 -23.70 -10.20
CA VAL A 4 -13.73 -22.75 -9.16
C VAL A 4 -13.32 -21.39 -9.75
N TRP A 5 -13.46 -21.15 -11.06
CA TRP A 5 -12.97 -19.91 -11.69
C TRP A 5 -13.95 -18.73 -11.75
N SER A 6 -15.18 -18.86 -11.25
CA SER A 6 -16.21 -17.82 -11.48
C SER A 6 -16.27 -16.69 -10.44
N SER A 7 -15.64 -16.81 -9.27
CA SER A 7 -15.72 -15.79 -8.20
C SER A 7 -14.63 -14.73 -8.25
N ALA A 8 -13.55 -14.92 -9.02
CA ALA A 8 -12.49 -13.93 -9.18
C ALA A 8 -12.87 -12.78 -10.15
N CYS A 9 -13.81 -12.99 -11.08
CA CYS A 9 -14.20 -11.94 -12.03
C CYS A 9 -15.18 -10.90 -11.47
N ALA A 10 -15.92 -11.20 -10.41
CA ALA A 10 -16.90 -10.25 -9.86
C ALA A 10 -16.25 -9.05 -9.14
N CYS A 11 -15.06 -9.21 -8.54
CA CYS A 11 -14.34 -8.11 -7.91
C CYS A 11 -13.58 -7.21 -8.92
N ALA A 12 -13.24 -7.71 -10.10
CA ALA A 12 -12.54 -6.92 -11.12
C ALA A 12 -13.48 -5.91 -11.84
N TRP A 13 -14.79 -6.15 -11.83
CA TRP A 13 -15.76 -5.32 -12.55
C TRP A 13 -16.15 -4.04 -11.78
N VAL A 14 -16.14 -4.07 -10.44
CA VAL A 14 -16.50 -2.90 -9.61
C VAL A 14 -15.41 -1.82 -9.61
N PHE A 15 -14.18 -2.13 -10.02
CA PHE A 15 -13.09 -1.15 -10.06
C PHE A 15 -12.92 -0.43 -11.42
N ARG A 16 -13.72 -0.77 -12.44
CA ARG A 16 -13.53 -0.26 -13.82
C ARG A 16 -14.45 0.88 -14.24
N HIS A 17 -15.28 1.46 -13.35
CA HIS A 17 -16.32 2.40 -13.77
C HIS A 17 -16.35 3.78 -13.10
N ARG A 18 -15.22 4.29 -12.59
CA ARG A 18 -15.18 5.64 -11.98
C ARG A 18 -13.93 6.48 -12.29
N SER A 19 -13.48 6.51 -13.56
CA SER A 19 -12.34 7.34 -13.99
C SER A 19 -12.58 8.12 -15.29
N LYS A 20 -13.78 8.68 -15.47
CA LYS A 20 -14.02 9.66 -16.54
C LYS A 20 -14.94 10.75 -16.02
N THR A 21 -14.34 11.89 -15.67
CA THR A 21 -14.83 13.25 -16.01
C THR A 21 -13.99 14.30 -15.27
N GLN A 22 -13.45 15.26 -16.04
CA GLN A 22 -13.17 16.66 -15.66
C GLN A 22 -11.96 16.89 -14.71
N VAL A 23 -10.96 17.74 -14.98
CA VAL A 23 -10.78 18.84 -15.94
C VAL A 23 -9.27 18.93 -16.23
N LEU A 24 -8.89 18.70 -17.48
CA LEU A 24 -7.58 19.00 -18.04
C LEU A 24 -7.86 20.10 -19.05
N ASP A 25 -7.84 21.35 -18.60
CA ASP A 25 -7.86 22.54 -19.45
C ASP A 25 -7.14 23.66 -18.71
N ARG A 26 -6.29 24.38 -19.45
CA ARG A 26 -5.35 25.44 -19.02
C ARG A 26 -3.96 24.97 -18.56
N LEU A 27 -3.14 24.64 -19.53
CA LEU A 27 -1.74 25.07 -19.55
C LEU A 27 -1.50 25.81 -20.86
N ASP A 28 -1.68 27.14 -20.82
CA ASP A 28 -1.16 28.04 -21.83
C ASP A 28 0.37 28.02 -21.73
N ALA A 29 1.01 27.47 -22.75
CA ALA A 29 2.45 27.51 -22.93
C ALA A 29 2.82 28.79 -23.71
N PRO A 30 3.62 29.72 -23.15
CA PRO A 30 4.32 30.70 -23.95
C PRO A 30 5.61 30.11 -24.54
N ALA A 31 5.93 30.62 -25.72
CA ALA A 31 6.95 30.15 -26.64
C ALA A 31 8.39 30.24 -26.10
N ARG A 32 9.22 29.35 -26.65
CA ARG A 32 10.69 29.36 -26.59
C ARG A 32 11.29 30.75 -26.82
N PRO A 33 12.47 31.00 -26.22
CA PRO A 33 13.57 31.57 -26.95
C PRO A 33 14.64 30.51 -27.24
N SER A 34 14.90 30.35 -28.54
CA SER A 34 16.01 29.62 -29.12
C SER A 34 17.32 30.33 -28.82
N GLY A 35 18.35 29.56 -28.43
CA GLY A 35 19.73 30.02 -28.51
C GLY A 35 20.46 30.09 -27.17
N MET A 36 20.79 28.92 -26.60
CA MET A 36 21.87 28.85 -25.62
C MET A 36 22.67 27.56 -25.88
N LYS A 37 23.78 27.73 -26.60
CA LYS A 37 24.81 26.71 -26.77
C LYS A 37 25.49 26.52 -25.40
N LEU A 38 24.96 25.62 -24.57
CA LEU A 38 25.63 25.20 -23.35
C LEU A 38 26.67 24.14 -23.70
N LEU A 39 27.93 24.50 -23.50
CA LEU A 39 29.07 23.61 -23.49
C LEU A 39 28.86 22.52 -22.43
N LEU A 40 28.47 21.32 -22.87
CA LEU A 40 28.51 20.10 -22.07
C LEU A 40 29.99 19.70 -21.90
N THR A 41 30.64 20.26 -20.88
CA THR A 41 31.89 19.69 -20.39
C THR A 41 31.53 18.41 -19.64
N THR A 42 32.16 17.34 -20.08
CA THR A 42 32.08 15.99 -19.56
C THR A 42 32.60 15.94 -18.13
N SER A 43 31.73 15.65 -17.15
CA SER A 43 32.19 15.14 -15.85
C SER A 43 31.30 13.97 -15.41
N PRO A 44 31.65 12.73 -15.78
CA PRO A 44 31.02 11.54 -15.22
C PRO A 44 31.57 11.32 -13.81
N ALA A 45 31.06 12.08 -12.83
CA ALA A 45 31.24 11.76 -11.43
C ALA A 45 30.43 10.49 -11.13
N LEU A 46 31.10 9.35 -11.34
CA LEU A 46 30.73 8.01 -10.94
C LEU A 46 30.08 8.03 -9.55
N VAL A 47 28.74 7.95 -9.50
CA VAL A 47 28.00 7.65 -8.28
C VAL A 47 28.44 6.26 -7.86
N ARG A 48 29.42 6.21 -6.96
CA ARG A 48 29.95 4.99 -6.39
C ARG A 48 28.89 4.45 -5.43
N ILE A 49 27.91 3.72 -5.98
CA ILE A 49 26.91 3.00 -5.18
C ILE A 49 27.70 2.07 -4.26
N PRO A 50 27.64 2.25 -2.93
CA PRO A 50 28.37 1.39 -2.02
C PRO A 50 27.92 -0.07 -2.25
N PRO A 51 28.83 -1.05 -2.19
CA PRO A 51 28.45 -2.45 -2.30
C PRO A 51 27.44 -2.74 -1.20
N MET A 52 26.19 -3.00 -1.59
CA MET A 52 25.11 -3.40 -0.71
C MET A 52 25.55 -4.69 -0.02
N LEU A 53 26.11 -4.58 1.18
CA LEU A 53 26.48 -5.72 1.99
C LEU A 53 25.23 -6.59 2.14
N SER A 54 25.31 -7.79 1.57
CA SER A 54 24.30 -8.84 1.53
C SER A 54 23.88 -9.24 2.95
N GLN A 55 23.02 -8.44 3.57
CA GLN A 55 22.36 -8.79 4.82
C GLN A 55 21.21 -9.74 4.50
N LYS A 56 21.52 -11.03 4.58
CA LYS A 56 20.57 -12.15 4.53
C LYS A 56 19.68 -12.12 5.78
N ARG A 57 18.75 -11.17 5.87
CA ARG A 57 17.81 -11.06 6.99
C ARG A 57 16.79 -12.19 6.92
N ARG A 58 17.02 -13.25 7.72
CA ARG A 58 16.03 -14.30 8.00
C ARG A 58 14.99 -13.82 9.00
N ARG A 59 14.29 -12.73 8.72
CA ARG A 59 13.13 -12.30 9.50
C ARG A 59 11.88 -12.71 8.73
N PHE A 60 11.50 -13.98 8.89
CA PHE A 60 10.36 -14.59 8.20
C PHE A 60 9.01 -14.03 8.68
N TRP A 61 9.03 -13.34 9.83
CA TRP A 61 7.86 -12.78 10.49
C TRP A 61 7.90 -11.26 10.31
N ILE A 62 7.10 -10.77 9.36
CA ILE A 62 6.92 -9.35 9.09
C ILE A 62 5.87 -8.78 10.06
N ASP A 63 4.80 -9.54 10.35
CA ASP A 63 3.74 -9.18 11.31
C ASP A 63 3.20 -10.41 12.07
N PRO A 64 3.76 -10.78 13.24
CA PRO A 64 3.32 -11.95 14.02
C PRO A 64 1.82 -12.00 14.36
N PRO A 65 1.14 -10.92 14.78
CA PRO A 65 -0.26 -11.02 15.17
C PRO A 65 -1.18 -11.31 13.99
N LEU A 66 -0.88 -10.73 12.82
CA LEU A 66 -1.64 -10.96 11.59
C LEU A 66 -1.48 -12.40 11.11
N GLN A 67 -0.24 -12.87 11.06
CA GLN A 67 0.07 -14.22 10.59
C GLN A 67 -0.50 -15.29 11.52
N ILE A 68 -0.47 -15.07 12.84
CA ILE A 68 -1.11 -15.97 13.81
C ILE A 68 -2.63 -15.95 13.65
N GLN A 69 -3.26 -14.80 13.40
CA GLN A 69 -4.70 -14.74 13.13
C GLN A 69 -5.08 -15.54 11.89
N MET A 70 -4.34 -15.39 10.78
CA MET A 70 -4.57 -16.18 9.56
C MET A 70 -4.39 -17.67 9.80
N LEU A 71 -3.27 -18.04 10.44
CA LEU A 71 -2.96 -19.41 10.75
C LEU A 71 -4.04 -20.02 11.66
N ALA A 72 -4.47 -19.30 12.69
CA ALA A 72 -5.54 -19.74 13.59
C ALA A 72 -6.86 -19.95 12.85
N THR A 73 -7.28 -19.02 11.98
CA THR A 73 -8.51 -19.17 11.20
C THR A 73 -8.44 -20.39 10.26
N VAL A 74 -7.31 -20.58 9.56
CA VAL A 74 -7.12 -21.75 8.70
C VAL A 74 -7.07 -23.04 9.52
N MET A 75 -6.38 -23.05 10.66
CA MET A 75 -6.32 -24.21 11.56
C MET A 75 -7.72 -24.57 12.09
N VAL A 76 -8.52 -23.59 12.51
CA VAL A 76 -9.91 -23.81 12.95
C VAL A 76 -10.75 -24.39 11.81
N LEU A 77 -10.60 -23.89 10.58
CA LEU A 77 -11.29 -24.44 9.41
C LEU A 77 -10.88 -25.89 9.11
N VAL A 78 -9.59 -26.18 9.15
CA VAL A 78 -9.05 -27.53 8.90
C VAL A 78 -9.51 -28.50 9.98
N ILE A 79 -9.40 -28.11 11.25
CA ILE A 79 -9.89 -28.92 12.39
C ILE A 79 -11.39 -29.15 12.26
N GLY A 80 -12.18 -28.10 11.99
CA GLY A 80 -13.63 -28.21 11.77
C GLY A 80 -13.98 -29.16 10.63
N SER A 81 -13.25 -29.11 9.52
CA SER A 81 -13.42 -30.02 8.39
C SER A 81 -13.13 -31.49 8.76
N ILE A 82 -12.03 -31.73 9.47
CA ILE A 82 -11.64 -33.07 9.94
C ILE A 82 -12.70 -33.63 10.91
N PHE A 83 -13.14 -32.84 11.88
CA PHE A 83 -14.19 -33.24 12.81
C PHE A 83 -15.50 -33.59 12.09
N LEU A 84 -15.86 -32.83 11.07
CA LEU A 84 -17.09 -33.05 10.30
C LEU A 84 -17.00 -34.34 9.47
N ILE A 85 -15.82 -34.65 8.92
CA ILE A 85 -15.56 -35.93 8.24
C ILE A 85 -15.65 -37.10 9.24
N ILE A 86 -14.99 -37.01 10.40
CA ILE A 86 -15.01 -38.07 11.42
C ILE A 86 -16.45 -38.33 11.89
N TYR A 87 -17.19 -37.26 12.22
CA TYR A 87 -18.59 -37.36 12.64
C TYR A 87 -19.46 -38.04 11.56
N SER A 88 -19.29 -37.67 10.29
CA SER A 88 -20.01 -38.29 9.18
C SER A 88 -19.72 -39.78 9.05
N VAL A 89 -18.47 -40.21 9.25
CA VAL A 89 -18.08 -41.62 9.11
C VAL A 89 -18.65 -42.46 10.25
N ILE A 90 -18.55 -41.98 11.50
CA ILE A 90 -19.09 -42.69 12.67
C ILE A 90 -20.60 -42.86 12.52
N HIS A 91 -21.32 -41.80 12.18
CA HIS A 91 -22.77 -41.86 12.05
C HIS A 91 -23.21 -42.79 10.91
N GLY A 92 -22.47 -42.80 9.79
CA GLY A 92 -22.73 -43.73 8.68
C GLY A 92 -22.43 -45.20 9.03
N LEU A 93 -21.42 -45.45 9.88
CA LEU A 93 -21.10 -46.80 10.37
C LEU A 93 -22.14 -47.33 11.35
N GLU A 94 -22.65 -46.48 12.26
CA GLU A 94 -23.71 -46.87 13.20
C GLU A 94 -24.98 -47.31 12.45
N GLU A 95 -25.42 -46.53 11.47
CA GLU A 95 -26.57 -46.88 10.61
C GLU A 95 -26.32 -48.18 9.83
N ALA A 96 -25.12 -48.35 9.28
CA ALA A 96 -24.75 -49.57 8.54
C ALA A 96 -24.76 -50.82 9.44
N SER A 97 -24.27 -50.69 10.67
CA SER A 97 -24.13 -51.80 11.61
C SER A 97 -25.48 -52.43 11.98
N LEU A 98 -26.53 -51.61 12.07
CA LEU A 98 -27.89 -52.07 12.38
C LEU A 98 -28.53 -52.86 11.22
N GLN A 99 -28.04 -52.68 9.99
CA GLN A 99 -28.65 -53.22 8.77
C GLN A 99 -27.87 -54.39 8.15
N SER A 100 -26.69 -54.74 8.70
CA SER A 100 -25.68 -55.61 8.10
C SER A 100 -25.92 -57.13 8.21
N ARG A 101 -27.13 -57.63 7.90
CA ARG A 101 -27.33 -59.08 7.64
C ARG A 101 -27.28 -59.49 6.16
N GLN A 102 -27.13 -58.55 5.21
CA GLN A 102 -27.08 -58.85 3.76
C GLN A 102 -25.98 -58.01 3.06
N ILE A 103 -24.74 -58.52 3.08
CA ILE A 103 -23.51 -57.73 2.92
C ILE A 103 -23.08 -57.47 1.45
N PHE A 104 -23.72 -58.05 0.42
CA PHE A 104 -23.18 -57.97 -0.96
C PHE A 104 -23.92 -57.04 -1.94
N HIS A 105 -25.03 -56.40 -1.55
CA HIS A 105 -25.62 -55.26 -2.28
C HIS A 105 -25.12 -53.89 -1.75
N SER A 106 -24.07 -53.90 -0.92
CA SER A 106 -23.72 -52.82 0.02
C SER A 106 -22.84 -51.71 -0.54
N LEU A 107 -22.14 -51.91 -1.66
CA LEU A 107 -21.23 -50.87 -2.20
C LEU A 107 -21.98 -49.64 -2.70
N ASP A 108 -23.11 -49.82 -3.40
CA ASP A 108 -23.95 -48.72 -3.86
C ASP A 108 -24.58 -47.96 -2.68
N TRP A 109 -24.95 -48.69 -1.62
CA TRP A 109 -25.48 -48.09 -0.39
C TRP A 109 -24.43 -47.25 0.34
N VAL A 110 -23.18 -47.75 0.46
CA VAL A 110 -22.07 -47.00 1.06
C VAL A 110 -21.74 -45.76 0.24
N LEU A 111 -21.70 -45.87 -1.10
CA LEU A 111 -21.45 -44.73 -1.97
C LEU A 111 -22.54 -43.66 -1.82
N GLU A 112 -23.81 -44.03 -1.80
CA GLU A 112 -24.92 -43.07 -1.68
C GLU A 112 -24.95 -42.40 -0.29
N ASN A 113 -24.68 -43.16 0.77
CA ASN A 113 -24.68 -42.64 2.15
C ASN A 113 -23.42 -41.83 2.51
N VAL A 114 -22.26 -42.11 1.90
CA VAL A 114 -21.04 -41.31 2.11
C VAL A 114 -21.04 -40.06 1.21
N ARG A 115 -21.64 -40.14 0.01
CA ARG A 115 -21.65 -39.02 -0.94
C ARG A 115 -22.39 -37.79 -0.42
N ARG A 116 -23.56 -37.96 0.21
CA ARG A 116 -24.35 -36.84 0.73
C ARG A 116 -23.59 -36.02 1.78
N PRO A 117 -23.03 -36.59 2.86
CA PRO A 117 -22.30 -35.81 3.84
C PRO A 117 -20.97 -35.27 3.31
N MET A 118 -20.30 -35.96 2.37
CA MET A 118 -19.12 -35.39 1.67
C MET A 118 -19.48 -34.13 0.87
N LEU A 119 -20.62 -34.11 0.18
CA LEU A 119 -21.07 -32.93 -0.55
C LEU A 119 -21.44 -31.78 0.39
N ILE A 120 -22.08 -32.08 1.52
CA ILE A 120 -22.42 -31.08 2.53
C ILE A 120 -21.14 -30.49 3.15
N SER A 121 -20.18 -31.34 3.54
CA SER A 121 -18.92 -30.91 4.14
C SER A 121 -18.10 -30.05 3.17
N ALA A 122 -18.01 -30.47 1.90
CA ALA A 122 -17.35 -29.70 0.86
C ALA A 122 -18.03 -28.34 0.63
N SER A 123 -19.37 -28.31 0.61
CA SER A 123 -20.13 -27.07 0.45
C SER A 123 -19.90 -26.10 1.61
N ILE A 124 -19.89 -26.59 2.85
CA ILE A 124 -19.59 -25.79 4.04
C ILE A 124 -18.16 -25.26 4.00
N ALA A 125 -17.19 -26.09 3.64
CA ALA A 125 -15.79 -25.67 3.54
C ALA A 125 -15.60 -24.56 2.48
N VAL A 126 -16.25 -24.68 1.33
CA VAL A 126 -16.22 -23.64 0.28
C VAL A 126 -16.87 -22.35 0.78
N LEU A 127 -18.03 -22.44 1.43
CA LEU A 127 -18.73 -21.27 1.97
C LEU A 127 -17.89 -20.56 3.04
N ALA A 128 -17.28 -21.31 3.94
CA ALA A 128 -16.47 -20.78 5.01
C ALA A 128 -15.16 -20.15 4.48
N SER A 129 -14.52 -20.77 3.48
CA SER A 129 -13.38 -20.18 2.78
C SER A 129 -13.74 -18.86 2.10
N ALA A 130 -14.90 -18.79 1.44
CA ALA A 130 -15.39 -17.57 0.81
C ALA A 130 -15.65 -16.46 1.83
N LEU A 131 -16.26 -16.79 2.98
CA LEU A 131 -16.49 -15.84 4.07
C LEU A 131 -15.18 -15.28 4.64
N VAL A 132 -14.19 -16.15 4.90
CA VAL A 132 -12.87 -15.72 5.37
C VAL A 132 -12.19 -14.81 4.35
N SER A 133 -12.23 -15.17 3.06
CA SER A 133 -11.68 -14.35 1.98
C SER A 133 -12.35 -12.97 1.90
N LEU A 134 -13.68 -12.92 2.07
CA LEU A 134 -14.45 -11.67 2.05
C LEU A 134 -14.09 -10.76 3.24
N VAL A 135 -14.06 -11.30 4.45
CA VAL A 135 -13.67 -10.56 5.66
C VAL A 135 -12.25 -10.03 5.52
N TRP A 136 -11.35 -10.84 4.98
CA TRP A 136 -9.97 -10.45 4.72
C TRP A 136 -9.88 -9.30 3.71
N SER A 137 -10.57 -9.43 2.58
CA SER A 137 -10.61 -8.40 1.55
C SER A 137 -11.10 -7.06 2.11
N HIS A 138 -12.18 -7.09 2.92
CA HIS A 138 -12.72 -5.88 3.52
C HIS A 138 -11.75 -5.23 4.52
N ARG A 139 -11.06 -6.03 5.34
CA ARG A 139 -10.08 -5.52 6.31
C ARG A 139 -8.85 -4.90 5.65
N PHE A 140 -8.44 -5.40 4.48
CA PHE A 140 -7.31 -4.84 3.72
C PHE A 140 -7.68 -3.62 2.89
N ALA A 141 -8.84 -3.64 2.21
CA ALA A 141 -9.23 -2.60 1.28
C ALA A 141 -9.42 -1.22 1.95
N GLY A 142 -9.91 -1.20 3.20
CA GLY A 142 -10.14 0.03 3.95
C GLY A 142 -8.87 0.86 4.17
N PRO A 143 -7.88 0.35 4.92
CA PRO A 143 -6.63 1.08 5.19
C PRO A 143 -5.85 1.43 3.92
N LEU A 144 -5.81 0.52 2.94
CA LEU A 144 -5.16 0.78 1.64
C LEU A 144 -5.78 1.97 0.92
N ARG A 145 -7.10 2.10 0.93
CA ARG A 145 -7.79 3.23 0.29
C ARG A 145 -7.47 4.56 0.98
N VAL A 146 -7.36 4.56 2.31
CA VAL A 146 -6.95 5.75 3.08
C VAL A 146 -5.52 6.14 2.73
N LEU A 147 -4.62 5.16 2.66
CA LEU A 147 -3.22 5.39 2.30
C LEU A 147 -3.09 5.93 0.87
N CYS A 148 -3.79 5.35 -0.12
CA CYS A 148 -3.83 5.87 -1.48
C CYS A 148 -4.36 7.31 -1.55
N ALA A 149 -5.39 7.63 -0.77
CA ALA A 149 -5.91 8.99 -0.69
C ALA A 149 -4.88 9.96 -0.07
N ALA A 150 -4.13 9.51 0.94
CA ALA A 150 -3.05 10.29 1.55
C ALA A 150 -1.90 10.54 0.55
N PHE A 151 -1.45 9.50 -0.17
CA PHE A 151 -0.47 9.64 -1.25
C PHE A 151 -0.94 10.63 -2.32
N SER A 152 -2.21 10.58 -2.72
CA SER A 152 -2.76 11.52 -3.70
C SER A 152 -2.85 12.97 -3.18
N ARG A 153 -2.88 13.19 -1.87
CA ARG A 153 -2.81 14.55 -1.27
C ARG A 153 -1.36 15.01 -1.16
N LEU A 154 -0.47 14.10 -0.78
CA LEU A 154 0.97 14.33 -0.74
C LEU A 154 1.50 14.74 -2.12
N SER A 155 1.06 14.07 -3.19
CA SER A 155 1.44 14.40 -4.57
C SER A 155 0.92 15.76 -5.04
N LYS A 156 -0.12 16.31 -4.39
CA LYS A 156 -0.64 17.67 -4.63
C LYS A 156 0.04 18.73 -3.77
N GLY A 157 1.05 18.36 -2.98
CA GLY A 157 1.75 19.28 -2.07
C GLY A 157 0.97 19.65 -0.81
N ASN A 158 -0.12 18.94 -0.49
CA ASN A 158 -0.87 19.20 0.74
C ASN A 158 -0.35 18.31 1.87
N PHE A 159 0.55 18.87 2.69
CA PHE A 159 1.15 18.19 3.85
C PHE A 159 0.41 18.46 5.17
N SER A 160 -0.49 19.44 5.22
CA SER A 160 -1.08 19.93 6.47
C SER A 160 -2.17 19.02 7.06
N VAL A 161 -2.64 18.02 6.32
CA VAL A 161 -3.73 17.15 6.78
C VAL A 161 -3.16 15.89 7.45
N PRO A 162 -3.27 15.73 8.77
CA PRO A 162 -2.81 14.53 9.45
C PRO A 162 -3.68 13.34 9.06
N ILE A 163 -3.05 12.18 8.88
CA ILE A 163 -3.76 10.93 8.60
C ILE A 163 -4.26 10.37 9.93
N ARG A 164 -5.58 10.35 10.08
CA ARG A 164 -6.23 9.65 11.20
C ARG A 164 -6.59 8.25 10.74
N VAL A 165 -5.99 7.23 11.36
CA VAL A 165 -6.39 5.84 11.14
C VAL A 165 -6.91 5.24 12.44
N ARG A 166 -7.81 4.27 12.31
CA ARG A 166 -8.42 3.59 13.45
C ARG A 166 -7.39 2.68 14.11
N GLN A 167 -7.44 2.64 15.43
CA GLN A 167 -6.53 1.86 16.28
C GLN A 167 -6.72 0.34 16.18
N SER A 168 -7.70 -0.14 15.42
CA SER A 168 -7.95 -1.57 15.18
C SER A 168 -7.39 -2.10 13.85
N ASP A 169 -6.80 -1.23 13.03
CA ASP A 169 -6.28 -1.60 11.72
C ASP A 169 -4.93 -2.30 11.83
N THR A 170 -4.74 -3.35 11.04
CA THR A 170 -3.59 -4.27 11.07
C THR A 170 -2.28 -3.66 10.55
N HIS A 171 -2.32 -2.47 9.95
CA HIS A 171 -1.16 -1.81 9.34
C HIS A 171 -0.78 -0.50 10.04
N GLN A 172 -0.98 -0.43 11.35
CA GLN A 172 -0.68 0.79 12.11
C GLN A 172 0.78 1.24 12.02
N GLU A 173 1.73 0.31 11.96
CA GLU A 173 3.15 0.64 11.82
C GLU A 173 3.42 1.36 10.49
N LEU A 174 2.91 0.82 9.38
CA LEU A 174 3.02 1.45 8.06
C LEU A 174 2.41 2.87 8.04
N ILE A 175 1.25 3.03 8.66
CA ILE A 175 0.57 4.33 8.74
C ILE A 175 1.37 5.30 9.61
N LYS A 176 1.94 4.83 10.72
CA LYS A 176 2.75 5.63 11.63
C LYS A 176 4.03 6.09 10.94
N ASP A 177 4.70 5.20 10.22
CA ASP A 177 5.89 5.51 9.43
C ASP A 177 5.56 6.51 8.32
N PHE A 178 4.41 6.34 7.65
CA PHE A 178 3.94 7.31 6.66
C PHE A 178 3.65 8.68 7.28
N ALA A 179 2.97 8.72 8.43
CA ALA A 179 2.68 9.97 9.13
C ALA A 179 3.98 10.67 9.58
N GLN A 180 4.96 9.91 10.07
CA GLN A 180 6.28 10.44 10.43
C GLN A 180 7.02 10.98 9.21
N MET A 181 6.94 10.30 8.07
CA MET A 181 7.50 10.78 6.80
C MET A 181 6.83 12.10 6.37
N GLN A 182 5.50 12.18 6.43
CA GLN A 182 4.74 13.38 6.11
C GLN A 182 5.14 14.56 6.99
N GLU A 183 5.28 14.33 8.31
CA GLU A 183 5.70 15.36 9.26
C GLU A 183 7.09 15.89 8.93
N ARG A 184 8.07 14.99 8.72
CA ARG A 184 9.44 15.38 8.35
C ARG A 184 9.50 16.15 7.03
N LEU A 185 8.65 15.80 6.06
CA LEU A 185 8.56 16.55 4.81
C LEU A 185 7.97 17.95 5.05
N HIS A 186 6.95 18.05 5.91
CA HIS A 186 6.34 19.33 6.27
C HIS A 186 7.33 20.25 7.01
N GLU A 187 8.06 19.73 8.00
CA GLU A 187 9.10 20.45 8.74
C GLU A 187 10.22 20.96 7.83
N ARG A 188 10.68 20.13 6.88
CA ARG A 188 11.70 20.55 5.91
C ARG A 188 11.18 21.66 5.00
N LEU A 189 9.95 21.52 4.50
CA LEU A 189 9.36 22.51 3.62
C LEU A 189 9.14 23.85 4.36
N SER A 190 8.69 23.82 5.61
CA SER A 190 8.50 25.04 6.40
C SER A 190 9.83 25.72 6.76
N ALA A 191 10.87 24.94 7.08
CA ALA A 191 12.21 25.47 7.28
C ALA A 191 12.77 26.15 6.02
N ASP A 192 12.57 25.54 4.85
CA ASP A 192 13.03 26.10 3.59
C ASP A 192 12.26 27.37 3.20
N LEU A 193 10.93 27.38 3.40
CA LEU A 193 10.11 28.58 3.19
C LEU A 193 10.51 29.74 4.11
N SER A 194 10.80 29.46 5.40
CA SER A 194 11.28 30.50 6.32
C SER A 194 12.66 31.03 5.92
N SER A 195 13.54 30.17 5.41
CA SER A 195 14.84 30.55 4.88
C SER A 195 14.71 31.46 3.66
N ILE A 196 13.83 31.11 2.71
CA ILE A 196 13.52 31.93 1.53
C ILE A 196 12.94 33.29 1.93
N ALA A 197 11.99 33.32 2.88
CA ALA A 197 11.40 34.55 3.38
C ALA A 197 12.47 35.49 3.98
N SER A 198 13.34 34.95 4.83
CA SER A 198 14.43 35.72 5.43
C SER A 198 15.45 36.23 4.40
N ALA A 199 15.75 35.44 3.38
CA ALA A 199 16.61 35.83 2.27
C ALA A 199 15.98 36.96 1.43
N ALA A 200 14.68 36.85 1.14
CA ALA A 200 13.93 37.88 0.44
C ALA A 200 13.88 39.21 1.22
N ASP A 201 13.71 39.16 2.54
CA ASP A 201 13.72 40.35 3.39
C ASP A 201 15.11 40.99 3.45
N ARG A 202 16.18 40.19 3.51
CA ARG A 202 17.56 40.69 3.40
C ARG A 202 17.82 41.36 2.05
N LEU A 203 17.37 40.76 0.95
CA LEU A 203 17.48 41.37 -0.38
C LEU A 203 16.75 42.71 -0.47
N LYS A 204 15.53 42.81 0.08
CA LYS A 204 14.79 44.08 0.14
C LYS A 204 15.51 45.14 0.98
N ALA A 205 16.04 44.75 2.14
CA ALA A 205 16.81 45.66 3.00
C ALA A 205 18.12 46.12 2.36
N LEU A 206 18.76 45.27 1.53
CA LEU A 206 19.92 45.65 0.74
C LEU A 206 19.56 46.55 -0.43
N GLN A 207 18.47 46.25 -1.14
CA GLN A 207 18.00 47.06 -2.25
C GLN A 207 17.70 48.50 -1.82
N SER A 208 17.17 48.72 -0.61
CA SER A 208 16.97 50.07 -0.09
C SER A 208 18.28 50.80 0.26
N ARG A 209 19.36 50.06 0.60
CA ARG A 209 20.71 50.61 0.86
C ARG A 209 21.53 50.83 -0.41
N LEU A 210 21.36 49.99 -1.43
CA LEU A 210 22.10 50.04 -2.70
C LEU A 210 21.85 51.31 -3.53
N ARG A 211 20.90 52.14 -3.13
CA ARG A 211 20.72 53.44 -3.75
C ARG A 211 21.98 54.33 -3.59
N ASP A 212 22.89 54.00 -2.65
CA ASP A 212 24.04 54.85 -2.32
C ASP A 212 25.44 54.18 -2.29
N ASP A 213 25.65 52.85 -2.42
CA ASP A 213 27.00 52.27 -2.19
C ASP A 213 27.39 50.94 -2.90
N HIS A 214 28.70 50.75 -3.13
CA HIS A 214 29.33 49.63 -3.85
C HIS A 214 29.43 48.33 -3.01
N GLU A 215 29.54 48.42 -1.67
CA GLU A 215 29.63 47.24 -0.79
C GLU A 215 28.42 46.31 -0.88
N ALA A 216 27.24 46.87 -1.12
CA ALA A 216 26.02 46.11 -1.08
C ALA A 216 25.86 45.15 -2.30
N HIS A 217 26.67 45.30 -3.35
CA HIS A 217 26.78 44.30 -4.43
C HIS A 217 27.35 42.97 -3.92
N LYS A 218 28.26 42.99 -2.95
CA LYS A 218 28.89 41.78 -2.41
C LYS A 218 27.89 40.96 -1.61
N GLU A 219 27.03 41.62 -0.83
CA GLU A 219 25.98 40.94 -0.05
C GLU A 219 24.85 40.38 -0.93
N ILE A 220 24.44 41.10 -1.99
CA ILE A 220 23.48 40.56 -2.98
C ILE A 220 23.99 39.25 -3.55
N LYS A 221 25.28 39.20 -3.94
CA LYS A 221 25.86 37.99 -4.52
C LYS A 221 25.79 36.80 -3.55
N ALA A 222 26.08 37.03 -2.27
CA ALA A 222 25.98 36.00 -1.23
C ALA A 222 24.55 35.47 -1.03
N VAL A 223 23.53 36.35 -1.04
CA VAL A 223 22.12 35.91 -0.90
C VAL A 223 21.62 35.20 -2.15
N THR A 224 22.08 35.62 -3.33
CA THR A 224 21.75 34.96 -4.61
C THR A 224 22.33 33.54 -4.64
N GLU A 225 23.57 33.36 -4.18
CA GLU A 225 24.22 32.06 -4.06
C GLU A 225 23.50 31.14 -3.04
N GLN A 226 22.97 31.69 -1.95
CA GLN A 226 22.10 30.95 -1.02
C GLN A 226 20.79 30.49 -1.67
N LEU A 227 20.15 31.34 -2.48
CA LEU A 227 18.94 30.98 -3.22
C LEU A 227 19.21 29.93 -4.31
N GLU A 228 20.34 30.02 -5.01
CA GLU A 228 20.79 29.00 -5.98
C GLU A 228 21.11 27.66 -5.30
N ALA A 229 21.75 27.69 -4.12
CA ALA A 229 22.00 26.50 -3.31
C ALA A 229 20.70 25.84 -2.83
N LEU A 230 19.66 26.63 -2.51
CA LEU A 230 18.33 26.09 -2.20
C LEU A 230 17.64 25.54 -3.46
N GLY A 231 17.66 26.27 -4.58
CA GLY A 231 17.04 25.83 -5.83
C GLY A 231 17.64 24.54 -6.38
N SER A 232 18.96 24.36 -6.28
CA SER A 232 19.64 23.14 -6.73
C SER A 232 19.28 21.89 -5.93
N ARG A 233 18.84 22.02 -4.66
CA ARG A 233 18.32 20.87 -3.88
C ARG A 233 17.03 20.28 -4.44
N TYR A 234 16.26 21.05 -5.21
CA TYR A 234 14.95 20.64 -5.73
C TYR A 234 14.95 20.21 -7.21
N LEU A 235 16.08 20.36 -7.91
CA LEU A 235 16.22 20.05 -9.35
C LEU A 235 16.85 18.66 -9.64
N LEU A 236 17.05 17.84 -8.61
CA LEU A 236 17.50 16.43 -8.71
C LEU A 236 16.30 15.48 -8.76
#